data_AF-A0A0P7Z826-F1
#
_entry.id   AF-A0A0P7Z826-F1
#
_cell.length_a   1.000
_cell.length_b   1.000
_cell.length_c   1.000
_cell.angle_alpha   90.00
_cell.angle_beta   90.00
_cell.angle_gamma   90.00
#
_symmetry.space_group_name_H-M   'P 1'
#
loop_
_entity.id
_entity.type
_entity.pdbx_description
1 polymer ?
#
loop_
_entity_poly.entity_id
_entity_poly.type
_entity_poly.pdbx_seq_one_letter_code
_entity_poly.pdbx_strand_id
1 'polypeptide(L)'
;MQTIRKHLRYVSFVMAIMMAFGSVWASSATAGVVGTGELLTEQRADVDRQSLMNMLERDEVKDKLEQMGVSQEQVEQRIQSLTPEELSSFEQQLAEAPVGEDVVGIIVLFLLVFIITDMLCATNIYPFINCIR
;
A
#
# COMPACT_ATOMS: atom_id res chain seq x y z
N MET A 1 4.93 -72.79 10.73
CA MET A 1 5.31 -71.53 11.42
C MET A 1 6.23 -70.59 10.63
N GLN A 2 6.89 -71.02 9.54
CA GLN A 2 7.83 -70.16 8.80
C GLN A 2 7.16 -69.19 7.80
N THR A 3 5.99 -69.52 7.25
CA THR A 3 5.24 -68.67 6.32
C THR A 3 4.73 -67.40 7.00
N ILE A 4 4.13 -67.53 8.19
CA ILE A 4 3.66 -66.41 9.03
C ILE A 4 4.81 -65.43 9.36
N ARG A 5 6.00 -65.95 9.72
CA ARG A 5 7.16 -65.10 10.01
C ARG A 5 7.68 -64.35 8.76
N LYS A 6 7.58 -64.96 7.57
CA LYS A 6 7.92 -64.28 6.30
C LYS A 6 6.92 -63.16 5.98
N HIS A 7 5.62 -63.42 6.12
CA HIS A 7 4.58 -62.40 5.88
C HIS A 7 4.68 -61.22 6.85
N LEU A 8 4.92 -61.46 8.14
CA LEU A 8 5.16 -60.38 9.10
C LEU A 8 6.36 -59.52 8.71
N ARG A 9 7.46 -60.14 8.24
CA ARG A 9 8.66 -59.41 7.80
C ARG A 9 8.39 -58.51 6.59
N TYR A 10 7.60 -58.98 5.64
CA TYR A 10 7.19 -58.17 4.48
C TYR A 10 6.26 -57.03 4.89
N VAL A 11 5.30 -57.27 5.79
CA VAL A 11 4.39 -56.24 6.30
C VAL A 11 5.14 -55.15 7.08
N SER A 12 6.09 -55.54 7.94
CA SER A 12 6.93 -54.58 8.66
C SER A 12 7.81 -53.75 7.73
N PHE A 13 8.32 -54.34 6.65
CA PHE A 13 9.12 -53.63 5.66
C PHE A 13 8.28 -52.59 4.89
N VAL A 14 7.05 -52.95 4.50
CA VAL A 14 6.12 -52.03 3.84
C VAL A 14 5.72 -50.87 4.76
N MET A 15 5.44 -51.14 6.04
CA MET A 15 5.11 -50.10 7.02
C MET A 15 6.28 -49.14 7.29
N ALA A 16 7.51 -49.67 7.40
CA ALA A 16 8.70 -48.84 7.57
C ALA A 16 8.92 -47.91 6.36
N ILE A 17 8.69 -48.41 5.14
CA ILE A 17 8.76 -47.59 3.92
C ILE A 17 7.67 -46.52 3.92
N MET A 18 6.40 -46.85 4.22
CA MET A 18 5.35 -45.82 4.27
C MET A 18 5.65 -44.72 5.30
N MET A 19 6.17 -45.09 6.47
CA MET A 19 6.49 -44.14 7.53
C MET A 19 7.70 -43.25 7.18
N ALA A 20 8.70 -43.82 6.50
CA ALA A 20 9.86 -43.07 5.99
C ALA A 20 9.50 -42.13 4.85
N PHE A 21 8.56 -42.52 3.97
CA PHE A 21 8.03 -41.59 2.96
C PHE A 21 7.19 -40.49 3.61
N GLY A 22 6.35 -40.80 4.60
CA GLY A 22 5.52 -39.81 5.30
C GLY A 22 6.31 -38.72 6.04
N SER A 23 7.50 -39.03 6.57
CA SER A 23 8.34 -38.04 7.26
C SER A 23 9.06 -37.07 6.31
N VAL A 24 9.30 -37.45 5.05
CA VAL A 24 9.88 -36.54 4.04
C VAL A 24 8.86 -35.47 3.61
N TRP A 25 7.56 -35.76 3.74
CA TRP A 25 6.45 -34.82 3.53
C TRP A 25 5.97 -34.15 4.82
N ALA A 26 6.70 -34.30 5.94
CA ALA A 26 6.47 -33.47 7.11
C ALA A 26 6.94 -32.05 6.76
N SER A 27 6.01 -31.28 6.17
CA SER A 27 6.15 -29.84 6.00
C SER A 27 6.61 -29.28 7.34
N SER A 28 7.74 -28.57 7.35
CA SER A 28 8.11 -27.78 8.50
C SER A 28 6.95 -26.82 8.73
N ALA A 29 6.16 -27.07 9.78
CA ALA A 29 5.26 -26.08 10.30
C ALA A 29 6.15 -24.94 10.80
N THR A 30 6.39 -23.97 9.93
CA THR A 30 6.99 -22.70 10.31
C THR A 30 5.95 -22.06 11.21
N ALA A 31 6.11 -22.23 12.52
CA ALA A 31 5.52 -21.31 13.47
C ALA A 31 6.00 -19.94 13.00
N GLY A 32 5.09 -19.16 12.41
CA GLY A 32 5.34 -17.78 12.08
C GLY A 32 5.88 -17.16 13.35
N VAL A 33 7.16 -16.79 13.33
CA VAL A 33 7.72 -15.97 14.38
C VAL A 33 6.87 -14.72 14.27
N VAL A 34 5.96 -14.48 15.23
CA VAL A 34 5.40 -13.15 15.48
C VAL A 34 6.58 -12.30 15.94
N GLY A 35 7.40 -11.97 14.96
CA GLY A 35 8.44 -10.99 15.09
C GLY A 35 7.73 -9.68 15.30
N THR A 36 8.36 -8.82 16.07
CA THR A 36 8.05 -7.40 16.21
C THR A 36 7.62 -6.69 14.91
N GLY A 37 7.89 -7.25 13.72
CA GLY A 37 7.27 -6.85 12.46
C GLY A 37 5.73 -6.76 12.48
N GLU A 38 5.01 -7.68 13.11
CA GLU A 38 3.53 -7.61 13.19
C GLU A 38 3.08 -6.37 14.00
N LEU A 39 3.76 -6.10 15.12
CA LEU A 39 3.50 -4.93 15.95
C LEU A 39 3.87 -3.62 15.23
N LEU A 40 4.96 -3.62 14.45
CA LEU A 40 5.33 -2.47 13.64
C LEU A 40 4.35 -2.23 12.48
N THR A 41 3.78 -3.29 11.91
CA THR A 41 2.76 -3.20 10.85
C THR A 41 1.44 -2.68 11.39
N GLU A 42 0.97 -3.15 12.55
CA GLU A 42 -0.22 -2.59 13.20
C GLU A 42 0.00 -1.12 13.59
N GLN A 43 1.17 -0.78 14.14
CA GLN A 43 1.46 0.60 14.53
C GLN A 43 1.54 1.55 13.32
N ARG A 44 2.01 1.07 12.16
CA ARG A 44 1.94 1.83 10.90
C ARG A 44 0.51 2.00 10.42
N ALA A 45 -0.27 0.92 10.41
CA ALA A 45 -1.66 0.99 9.99
C ALA A 45 -2.49 1.96 10.83
N ASP A 46 -2.25 2.07 12.14
CA ASP A 46 -2.91 3.09 12.96
C ASP A 46 -2.48 4.52 12.61
N VAL A 47 -1.20 4.75 12.29
CA VAL A 47 -0.72 6.06 11.83
C VAL A 47 -1.34 6.43 10.47
N ASP A 48 -1.40 5.48 9.55
CA ASP A 48 -2.00 5.62 8.22
C ASP A 48 -3.51 5.91 8.33
N ARG A 49 -4.23 5.20 9.22
CA ARG A 49 -5.64 5.50 9.55
C ARG A 49 -5.81 6.93 10.06
N GLN A 50 -4.97 7.36 11.00
CA GLN A 50 -5.03 8.70 11.58
C GLN A 50 -4.78 9.78 10.49
N SER A 51 -3.86 9.52 9.57
CA SER A 51 -3.57 10.39 8.43
C SER A 51 -4.79 10.56 7.52
N LEU A 52 -5.46 9.47 7.16
CA LEU A 52 -6.67 9.51 6.34
C LEU A 52 -7.84 10.22 7.04
N MET A 53 -7.99 10.05 8.35
CA MET A 53 -8.99 10.80 9.12
C MET A 53 -8.72 12.30 9.09
N ASN A 54 -7.46 12.71 9.26
CA ASN A 54 -7.08 14.12 9.14
C ASN A 54 -7.33 14.67 7.72
N MET A 55 -7.13 13.86 6.68
CA MET A 55 -7.46 14.25 5.30
C MET A 55 -8.97 14.42 5.10
N LEU A 56 -9.78 13.52 5.67
CA LEU A 56 -11.23 13.57 5.62
C LEU A 56 -11.79 14.82 6.33
N GLU A 57 -11.08 15.36 7.31
CA GLU A 57 -11.47 16.59 8.01
C GLU A 57 -11.26 17.86 7.16
N ARG A 58 -10.49 17.81 6.07
CA ARG A 58 -10.23 18.97 5.19
C ARG A 58 -11.50 19.38 4.45
N ASP A 59 -11.79 20.68 4.43
CA ASP A 59 -13.01 21.23 3.82
C ASP A 59 -13.15 20.88 2.33
N GLU A 60 -12.04 20.85 1.59
CA GLU A 60 -11.99 20.46 0.17
C GLU A 60 -12.47 19.02 -0.06
N VAL A 61 -12.13 18.11 0.85
CA VAL A 61 -12.50 16.69 0.76
C VAL A 61 -13.97 16.52 1.13
N LYS A 62 -14.44 17.22 2.16
CA LYS A 62 -15.87 17.23 2.56
C LYS A 62 -16.76 17.72 1.42
N ASP A 63 -16.41 18.84 0.80
CA ASP A 63 -17.15 19.40 -0.34
C ASP A 63 -17.19 18.43 -1.53
N LYS A 64 -16.08 17.72 -1.82
CA LYS A 64 -16.10 16.67 -2.85
C LYS A 64 -16.92 15.45 -2.51
N LEU A 65 -16.91 15.00 -1.26
CA LEU A 65 -17.75 13.89 -0.83
C LEU A 65 -19.24 14.26 -0.90
N GLU A 66 -19.59 15.48 -0.53
CA GLU A 66 -20.96 16.01 -0.62
C GLU A 66 -21.42 16.10 -2.08
N GLN A 67 -20.56 16.57 -3.00
CA GLN A 67 -20.83 16.58 -4.44
C GLN A 67 -21.05 15.18 -5.02
N MET A 68 -20.41 14.15 -4.46
CA MET A 68 -20.61 12.75 -4.84
C MET A 68 -21.81 12.10 -4.13
N GLY A 69 -22.48 12.81 -3.23
CA GLY A 69 -23.62 12.29 -2.45
C GLY A 69 -23.22 11.26 -1.38
N VAL A 70 -21.96 11.25 -0.95
CA VAL A 70 -21.43 10.33 0.06
C VAL A 70 -21.27 11.08 1.38
N SER A 71 -21.88 10.56 2.46
CA SER A 71 -21.73 11.13 3.80
C SER A 71 -20.35 10.83 4.38
N GLN A 72 -19.78 11.78 5.13
CA GLN A 72 -18.48 11.63 5.80
C GLN A 72 -18.43 10.38 6.71
N GLU A 73 -19.48 10.16 7.50
CA GLU A 73 -19.59 9.02 8.44
C GLU A 73 -19.49 7.66 7.74
N GLN A 74 -20.00 7.56 6.51
CA GLN A 74 -19.92 6.34 5.71
C GLN A 74 -18.49 6.04 5.23
N VAL A 75 -17.71 7.08 4.92
CA VAL A 75 -16.30 6.93 4.52
C VAL A 75 -15.46 6.59 5.74
N GLU A 76 -15.71 7.23 6.87
CA GLU A 76 -15.04 6.96 8.13
C GLU A 76 -15.20 5.49 8.55
N GLN A 77 -16.43 4.96 8.52
CA GLN A 77 -16.69 3.56 8.82
C GLN A 77 -15.95 2.60 7.88
N ARG A 78 -15.81 2.97 6.59
CA ARG A 78 -15.05 2.17 5.64
C ARG A 78 -13.56 2.14 5.98
N ILE A 79 -12.96 3.30 6.25
CA ILE A 79 -11.53 3.38 6.62
C ILE A 79 -11.25 2.56 7.89
N GLN A 80 -12.15 2.62 8.88
CA GLN A 80 -12.03 1.82 10.10
C GLN A 80 -12.20 0.31 9.84
N SER A 81 -12.97 -0.08 8.83
CA SER A 81 -13.17 -1.49 8.46
C SER A 81 -12.04 -2.09 7.61
N LEU A 82 -11.14 -1.27 7.06
CA LEU A 82 -10.02 -1.74 6.23
C LEU A 82 -8.98 -2.46 7.08
N THR A 83 -8.47 -3.57 6.54
CA THR A 83 -7.33 -4.28 7.13
C THR A 83 -6.03 -3.48 6.92
N PRO A 84 -4.99 -3.69 7.76
CA PRO A 84 -3.68 -3.03 7.59
C PRO A 84 -3.10 -3.13 6.17
N GLU A 85 -3.25 -4.29 5.53
CA GLU A 85 -2.74 -4.53 4.18
C GLU A 85 -3.52 -3.72 3.13
N GLU A 86 -4.85 -3.74 3.21
CA GLU A 86 -5.73 -2.99 2.30
C GLU A 86 -5.52 -1.48 2.44
N LEU A 87 -5.29 -1.00 3.66
CA LEU A 87 -5.02 0.41 3.93
C LEU A 87 -3.75 0.90 3.24
N SER A 88 -2.64 0.15 3.35
CA SER A 88 -1.39 0.52 2.69
C SER A 88 -1.53 0.52 1.16
N SER A 89 -2.31 -0.41 0.62
CA SER A 89 -2.59 -0.47 -0.82
C SER A 89 -3.46 0.70 -1.28
N PHE A 90 -4.38 1.17 -0.43
CA PHE A 90 -5.25 2.31 -0.70
C PHE A 90 -4.48 3.62 -0.66
N GLU A 91 -3.58 3.80 0.30
CA GLU A 91 -2.69 4.97 0.35
C GLU A 91 -1.76 5.05 -0.86
N GLN A 92 -1.21 3.92 -1.32
CA GLN A 92 -0.42 3.88 -2.55
C GLN A 92 -1.22 4.35 -3.76
N GLN A 93 -2.48 3.90 -3.89
CA GLN A 93 -3.36 4.35 -4.95
C GLN A 93 -3.73 5.84 -4.84
N LEU A 94 -3.88 6.36 -3.61
CA LEU A 94 -4.09 7.80 -3.39
C LEU A 94 -2.84 8.64 -3.70
N ALA A 95 -1.64 8.09 -3.47
CA ALA A 95 -0.38 8.72 -3.82
C ALA A 95 -0.11 8.71 -5.34
N GLU A 96 -0.62 7.69 -6.04
CA GLU A 96 -0.61 7.62 -7.51
C GLU A 96 -1.74 8.43 -8.15
N ALA A 97 -2.84 8.69 -7.43
CA ALA A 97 -3.85 9.63 -7.88
C ALA A 97 -3.19 11.02 -8.01
N PRO A 98 -3.44 11.76 -9.10
CA PRO A 98 -2.76 13.02 -9.40
C PRO A 98 -3.26 14.15 -8.48
N VAL A 99 -3.05 14.03 -7.18
CA VAL A 99 -3.35 15.04 -6.17
C VAL A 99 -2.18 16.01 -6.15
N GLY A 100 -2.20 16.95 -7.10
CA GLY A 100 -1.16 17.97 -7.25
C GLY A 100 -0.92 18.42 -8.69
N GLU A 101 -1.46 17.72 -9.69
CA GLU A 101 -1.31 18.11 -11.09
C GLU A 101 -1.86 19.51 -11.37
N ASP A 102 -2.98 19.87 -10.75
CA ASP A 102 -3.67 21.12 -11.06
C ASP A 102 -2.96 22.34 -10.46
N VAL A 103 -2.54 22.27 -9.19
CA VAL A 103 -1.85 23.39 -8.52
C VAL A 103 -0.40 23.52 -8.99
N VAL A 104 0.34 22.40 -9.08
CA VAL A 104 1.72 22.43 -9.57
C VAL A 104 1.75 22.79 -11.04
N GLY A 105 0.81 22.27 -11.84
CA GLY A 105 0.64 22.63 -13.25
C GLY A 105 0.36 24.11 -13.44
N ILE A 106 -0.56 24.69 -12.66
CA ILE A 106 -0.85 26.13 -12.67
C ILE A 106 0.39 26.96 -12.31
N ILE A 107 1.12 26.59 -11.24
CA ILE A 107 2.33 27.32 -10.83
C ILE A 107 3.40 27.27 -11.93
N VAL A 108 3.61 26.09 -12.53
CA VAL A 108 4.58 25.90 -13.62
C VAL A 108 4.16 26.67 -14.88
N LEU A 109 2.87 26.70 -15.22
CA LEU A 109 2.33 27.47 -16.35
C LEU A 109 2.64 28.97 -16.19
N PHE A 110 2.29 29.56 -15.04
CA PHE A 110 2.57 30.98 -14.78
C PHE A 110 4.06 31.29 -14.79
N LEU A 111 4.89 30.40 -14.22
CA LEU A 111 6.34 30.53 -14.28
C LEU A 111 6.83 30.56 -15.73
N LEU A 112 6.34 29.66 -16.59
CA LEU A 112 6.72 29.60 -18.01
C LEU A 112 6.27 30.86 -18.78
N VAL A 113 5.04 31.32 -18.56
CA VAL A 113 4.51 32.55 -19.19
C VAL A 113 5.34 33.78 -18.79
N PHE A 114 5.67 33.93 -17.51
CA PHE A 114 6.49 35.05 -17.04
C PHE A 114 7.92 34.98 -17.57
N ILE A 115 8.53 33.79 -17.65
CA ILE A 115 9.84 33.60 -18.27
C ILE A 115 9.85 34.08 -19.73
N ILE A 116 8.86 33.68 -20.53
CA ILE A 116 8.76 34.09 -21.94
C ILE A 116 8.55 35.61 -22.05
N THR A 117 7.68 36.17 -21.21
CA THR A 117 7.35 37.61 -21.23
C THR A 117 8.54 38.47 -20.80
N ASP A 118 9.38 37.99 -19.90
CA ASP A 118 10.65 38.62 -19.50
C ASP A 118 11.71 38.56 -20.62
N MET A 119 11.84 37.42 -21.32
CA MET A 119 12.72 37.30 -22.50
C MET A 119 12.33 38.26 -23.64
N LEU A 120 11.03 38.53 -23.81
CA LEU A 120 10.49 39.48 -24.79
C LEU A 120 10.56 40.94 -24.34
N CYS A 121 11.14 41.23 -23.17
CA CYS A 121 11.17 42.55 -22.53
C CYS A 121 9.79 43.18 -22.26
N ALA A 122 8.73 42.37 -22.20
CA ALA A 122 7.39 42.85 -21.88
C ALA A 122 7.17 42.97 -20.36
N THR A 123 7.92 42.21 -19.56
CA THR A 123 7.99 42.29 -18.09
C THR A 123 9.43 42.24 -17.59
N ASN A 124 9.68 42.56 -16.31
CA ASN A 124 10.97 42.36 -15.63
C ASN A 124 10.71 41.84 -14.22
N ILE A 125 10.51 40.52 -14.09
CA ILE A 125 10.14 39.85 -12.84
C ILE A 125 11.33 39.04 -12.32
N TYR A 126 12.14 38.49 -13.23
CA TYR A 126 13.27 37.64 -12.92
C TYR A 126 14.59 38.31 -13.36
N PRO A 127 15.41 38.79 -12.42
CA PRO A 127 16.64 39.56 -12.73
C PRO A 127 17.74 38.74 -13.41
N PHE A 128 17.56 37.41 -13.51
CA PHE A 128 18.47 36.50 -14.18
C PHE A 128 18.08 36.24 -15.64
N ILE A 129 16.93 36.73 -16.11
CA ILE A 129 16.48 36.59 -17.50
C ILE A 129 16.90 37.83 -18.27
N ASN A 130 17.70 37.61 -19.32
CA ASN A 130 18.14 38.70 -20.19
C ASN A 130 17.23 38.75 -21.41
N CYS A 131 16.84 39.97 -21.79
CA CYS A 131 16.18 40.27 -23.04
C CYS A 131 16.96 39.67 -24.22
N ILE A 132 16.29 38.85 -25.02
CA ILE A 132 16.87 38.36 -26.27
C ILE A 132 16.61 39.42 -27.34
N ARG A 133 17.63 40.24 -27.59
CA ARG A 133 17.60 41.30 -28.60
C ARG A 133 18.35 40.87 -29.84
#